data_AF-A0A147BWJ2-F1
#
_entry.id   AF-A0A147BWJ2-F1
#
_cell.length_a   1.000
_cell.length_b   1.000
_cell.length_c   1.000
_cell.angle_alpha   90.00
_cell.angle_beta   90.00
_cell.angle_gamma   90.00
#
_symmetry.space_group_name_H-M   'P 1'
#
loop_
_entity.id
_entity.type
_entity.pdbx_description
1 polymer ?
#
loop_
_entity_poly.entity_id
_entity_poly.type
_entity_poly.pdbx_seq_one_letter_code
_entity_poly.pdbx_strand_id
1 'polypeptide(L)'
;PFPEYIVYPKLLEARGINGQKVLHIKHGLTLTLEKLSVLADSLVFTESNEGVTTETIMNGTELEKNLYQDRGKMAAVAVEEIDDTIEVMGVLNDKLRIAPLPLMSRSEEGHLAHRIYEMERFMYHKENDTALPDTLPQQQARTKRRICSSSVKHEPDLFLVEVHAMVDEHHYKEFGQREDLVTYLALTIGLVNMRFEDTSGPNIQFLLTSIQKEPGFAQTFADREIGWPIAKRIYAEANKTFKHLLEKYGKSPADITVAVTGLILADDLPYYSYNFSNVRGQARLGGVCNVNYSMVMVEDVPMSFGMVSLLPHELGHALGAPHEGETYMWNECLPPRNDCRKGKPYGHFIMHPSEPGNGDFSDCSKEHMTAFISTLSPSCFELKTKKNCTTEVKELPGVSVNLTKICQKAHPKFLEWKLEFKTNCRFECCSRRSLNDEEKTCGYEHFLPDGADCEDGKRCVKGTCGYYDEYGAPRTPQQRT
;
A
#
# COMPACT_ATOMS: atom_id res chain seq x y z
N PRO A 1 24.25 19.76 5.11
CA PRO A 1 23.92 18.58 5.94
C PRO A 1 22.56 18.80 6.60
N PHE A 2 21.56 18.01 6.21
CA PHE A 2 20.27 18.01 6.92
C PHE A 2 20.49 17.57 8.37
N PRO A 3 19.77 18.16 9.33
CA PRO A 3 19.94 17.79 10.72
C PRO A 3 19.42 16.36 10.94
N GLU A 4 20.34 15.41 11.09
CA GLU A 4 20.04 14.05 11.52
C GLU A 4 19.97 14.01 13.05
N TYR A 5 18.89 13.42 13.58
CA TYR A 5 18.70 13.26 15.02
C TYR A 5 18.63 11.79 15.37
N ILE A 6 19.46 11.37 16.33
CA ILE A 6 19.34 10.04 16.94
C ILE A 6 18.25 10.09 18.01
N VAL A 7 17.32 9.15 17.93
CA VAL A 7 16.18 9.02 18.85
C VAL A 7 16.00 7.56 19.27
N TYR A 8 15.23 7.37 20.33
CA TYR A 8 14.93 6.06 20.92
C TYR A 8 13.41 5.96 21.13
N PRO A 9 12.65 5.60 20.07
CA PRO A 9 11.20 5.55 20.10
C PRO A 9 10.70 4.53 21.14
N LYS A 10 9.54 4.82 21.73
CA LYS A 10 8.85 3.95 22.69
C LYS A 10 7.38 3.84 22.31
N LEU A 11 6.84 2.63 22.44
CA LEU A 11 5.42 2.39 22.30
C LEU A 11 4.76 2.55 23.66
N LEU A 12 3.79 3.47 23.75
CA LEU A 12 3.04 3.74 24.96
C LEU A 12 1.59 3.33 24.73
N GLU A 13 1.01 2.60 25.69
CA GLU A 13 -0.42 2.33 25.68
C GLU A 13 -1.17 3.45 26.40
N ALA A 14 -2.16 4.05 25.74
CA ALA A 14 -3.00 5.05 26.36
C ALA A 14 -3.87 4.42 27.46
N ARG A 15 -3.98 5.07 28.63
CA ARG A 15 -4.83 4.64 29.77
C ARG A 15 -6.33 4.89 29.54
N GLY A 16 -6.81 4.74 28.30
CA GLY A 16 -8.19 5.00 27.89
C GLY A 16 -8.91 3.73 27.43
N ILE A 17 -10.24 3.83 27.29
CA ILE A 17 -11.18 2.70 27.07
C ILE A 17 -10.91 1.93 25.76
N ASN A 18 -10.16 2.53 24.82
CA ASN A 18 -9.88 1.96 23.49
C ASN A 18 -8.46 1.38 23.31
N GLY A 19 -7.58 1.43 24.31
CA GLY A 19 -6.22 0.86 24.19
C GLY A 19 -5.38 1.42 23.04
N GLN A 20 -5.61 2.67 22.63
CA GLN A 20 -4.94 3.29 21.49
C GLN A 20 -3.43 3.38 21.75
N LYS A 21 -2.64 2.82 20.83
CA LYS A 21 -1.17 2.85 20.89
C LYS A 21 -0.66 4.24 20.48
N VAL A 22 0.28 4.77 21.24
CA VAL A 22 0.94 6.05 20.97
C VAL A 22 2.42 5.78 20.80
N LEU A 23 2.97 6.15 19.65
CA LEU A 23 4.41 6.09 19.42
C LEU A 23 5.05 7.37 19.91
N HIS A 24 5.85 7.30 20.97
CA HIS A 24 6.64 8.42 21.47
C HIS A 24 8.04 8.39 20.86
N ILE A 25 8.39 9.39 20.05
CA ILE A 25 9.67 9.42 19.33
C ILE A 25 10.67 10.33 20.04
N LYS A 26 10.24 11.58 20.30
CA LYS A 26 10.98 12.54 21.14
C LYS A 26 10.01 13.59 21.69
N HIS A 27 10.51 14.49 22.56
CA HIS A 27 9.72 15.62 23.02
C HIS A 27 9.17 16.44 21.84
N GLY A 28 7.86 16.68 21.82
CA GLY A 28 7.16 17.36 20.73
C GLY A 28 6.88 16.52 19.48
N LEU A 29 7.30 15.25 19.44
CA LEU A 29 7.07 14.35 18.30
C LEU A 29 6.55 12.98 18.77
N THR A 30 5.24 12.83 18.67
CA THR A 30 4.50 11.60 18.97
C THR A 30 3.59 11.25 17.79
N LEU A 31 3.22 9.99 17.58
CA LEU A 31 2.18 9.60 16.63
C LEU A 31 1.07 8.86 17.36
N THR A 32 -0.18 9.16 17.01
CA THR A 32 -1.34 8.40 17.47
C THR A 32 -1.60 7.30 16.45
N LEU A 33 -1.42 6.04 16.83
CA LEU A 33 -1.40 4.94 15.87
C LEU A 33 -2.81 4.44 15.59
N GLU A 34 -3.31 4.69 14.38
CA GLU A 34 -4.45 4.00 13.76
C GLU A 34 -3.92 2.87 12.86
N LYS A 35 -4.65 1.75 12.74
CA LYS A 35 -4.25 0.68 11.81
C LYS A 35 -4.30 1.18 10.36
N LEU A 36 -3.27 0.85 9.60
CA LEU A 36 -3.23 1.08 8.16
C LEU A 36 -3.66 -0.19 7.43
N SER A 37 -4.59 -0.08 6.48
CA SER A 37 -4.99 -1.19 5.60
C SER A 37 -5.13 -0.70 4.15
N VAL A 38 -4.30 -1.26 3.28
CA VAL A 38 -4.00 -0.86 1.89
C VAL A 38 -3.55 -2.04 1.01
N LEU A 39 -3.36 -3.23 1.55
CA LEU A 39 -3.02 -4.47 0.87
C LEU A 39 -4.29 -5.29 0.64
N ALA A 40 -4.35 -5.97 -0.51
CA ALA A 40 -5.32 -7.04 -0.67
C ALA A 40 -5.02 -8.21 0.29
N ASP A 41 -6.06 -8.93 0.74
CA ASP A 41 -5.93 -10.10 1.63
C ASP A 41 -4.87 -11.10 1.14
N SER A 42 -4.82 -11.30 -0.19
CA SER A 42 -3.79 -12.07 -0.88
C SER A 42 -3.01 -11.14 -1.81
N LEU A 43 -1.78 -10.83 -1.43
CA LEU A 43 -0.85 -10.05 -2.25
C LEU A 43 -0.03 -11.00 -3.13
N VAL A 44 -0.04 -10.77 -4.45
CA VAL A 44 0.80 -11.57 -5.37
C VAL A 44 2.17 -10.92 -5.53
N PHE A 45 3.22 -11.64 -5.20
CA PHE A 45 4.61 -11.21 -5.36
C PHE A 45 5.29 -12.01 -6.47
N THR A 46 5.70 -11.33 -7.53
CA THR A 46 6.32 -11.94 -8.71
C THR A 46 7.80 -11.58 -8.78
N GLU A 47 8.65 -12.60 -8.90
CA GLU A 47 10.09 -12.41 -9.10
C GLU A 47 10.63 -13.39 -10.14
N SER A 48 11.52 -12.90 -11.00
CA SER A 48 12.20 -13.70 -12.02
C SER A 48 13.63 -13.98 -11.60
N ASN A 49 13.92 -15.25 -11.30
CA ASN A 49 15.28 -15.72 -10.99
C ASN A 49 15.73 -16.66 -12.11
N GLU A 50 16.87 -16.37 -12.74
CA GLU A 50 17.46 -17.19 -13.80
C GLU A 50 16.49 -17.51 -14.97
N GLY A 51 15.57 -16.59 -15.28
CA GLY A 51 14.58 -16.76 -16.33
C GLY A 51 13.33 -17.55 -15.93
N VAL A 52 13.25 -18.02 -14.67
CA VAL A 52 12.04 -18.63 -14.10
C VAL A 52 11.29 -17.59 -13.30
N THR A 53 10.10 -17.25 -13.78
CA THR A 53 9.16 -16.38 -13.06
C THR A 53 8.42 -17.18 -12.00
N THR A 54 8.56 -16.76 -10.75
CA THR A 54 7.90 -17.36 -9.59
C THR A 54 6.89 -16.38 -9.03
N GLU A 55 5.66 -16.86 -8.80
CA GLU A 55 4.62 -16.11 -8.09
C GLU A 55 4.48 -16.66 -6.67
N THR A 56 4.58 -15.79 -5.69
CA THR A 56 4.37 -16.09 -4.27
C THR A 56 3.13 -15.34 -3.79
N ILE A 57 2.16 -16.05 -3.22
CA ILE A 57 1.01 -15.41 -2.58
C ILE A 57 1.38 -15.13 -1.12
N MET A 58 1.35 -13.86 -0.73
CA MET A 58 1.62 -13.38 0.62
C MET A 58 0.31 -12.98 1.30
N ASN A 59 0.21 -13.21 2.62
CA ASN A 59 -0.97 -12.85 3.40
C ASN A 59 -0.93 -11.34 3.72
N GLY A 60 -1.74 -10.55 3.03
CA GLY A 60 -1.82 -9.10 3.23
C GLY A 60 -2.25 -8.73 4.65
N THR A 61 -3.22 -9.44 5.23
CA THR A 61 -3.67 -9.17 6.60
C THR A 61 -2.55 -9.34 7.63
N GLU A 62 -1.64 -10.31 7.42
CA GLU A 62 -0.48 -10.52 8.29
C GLU A 62 0.58 -9.43 8.09
N LEU A 63 0.86 -9.06 6.85
CA LEU A 63 1.81 -8.00 6.49
C LEU A 63 1.38 -6.63 7.05
N GLU A 64 0.07 -6.38 7.16
CA GLU A 64 -0.47 -5.13 7.70
C GLU A 64 -0.53 -5.08 9.23
N LYS A 65 -0.30 -6.20 9.90
CA LYS A 65 -0.45 -6.31 11.35
C LYS A 65 0.37 -5.24 12.09
N ASN A 66 1.51 -4.83 11.55
CA ASN A 66 2.43 -3.88 12.17
C ASN A 66 2.42 -2.50 11.49
N LEU A 67 1.49 -2.25 10.56
CA LEU A 67 1.41 -0.97 9.84
C LEU A 67 0.39 -0.04 10.50
N TYR A 68 0.80 1.21 10.63
CA TYR A 68 0.01 2.24 11.30
C TYR A 68 0.09 3.56 10.55
N GLN A 69 -0.92 4.39 10.77
CA GLN A 69 -1.02 5.75 10.25
C GLN A 69 -1.46 6.75 11.32
N ASP A 70 -1.13 8.02 11.12
CA ASP A 70 -1.66 9.17 11.84
C ASP A 70 -2.04 10.23 10.80
N ARG A 71 -3.32 10.26 10.43
CA ARG A 71 -3.85 11.13 9.37
C ARG A 71 -3.63 12.60 9.68
N GLY A 72 -3.77 13.00 10.94
CA GLY A 72 -3.56 14.38 11.39
C GLY A 72 -2.13 14.87 11.18
N LYS A 73 -1.17 13.95 11.03
CA LYS A 73 0.25 14.25 10.79
C LYS A 73 0.74 13.84 9.41
N MET A 74 -0.14 13.28 8.56
CA MET A 74 0.25 12.68 7.28
C MET A 74 1.40 11.67 7.45
N ALA A 75 1.30 10.84 8.50
CA ALA A 75 2.35 9.91 8.90
C ALA A 75 1.90 8.46 8.67
N ALA A 76 2.82 7.62 8.24
CA ALA A 76 2.63 6.18 8.12
C ALA A 76 3.92 5.47 8.54
N VAL A 77 3.81 4.52 9.45
CA VAL A 77 4.96 3.80 10.03
C VAL A 77 4.67 2.31 10.18
N ALA A 78 5.70 1.51 9.93
CA ALA A 78 5.77 0.13 10.40
C ALA A 78 6.38 0.13 11.80
N VAL A 79 5.77 -0.60 12.74
CA VAL A 79 6.25 -0.74 14.12
C VAL A 79 6.34 -2.21 14.46
N GLU A 80 7.56 -2.72 14.57
CA GLU A 80 7.83 -4.10 14.98
C GLU A 80 8.29 -4.13 16.44
N GLU A 81 7.74 -5.06 17.22
CA GLU A 81 8.14 -5.28 18.61
C GLU A 81 9.18 -6.42 18.66
N ILE A 82 10.40 -6.11 19.10
CA ILE A 82 11.56 -7.03 19.15
C ILE A 82 12.19 -6.98 20.55
N ASP A 83 12.19 -8.11 21.27
CA ASP A 83 12.85 -8.27 22.59
C ASP A 83 12.62 -7.08 23.55
N ASP A 84 11.35 -6.76 23.84
CA ASP A 84 10.91 -5.63 24.68
C ASP A 84 11.29 -4.23 24.16
N THR A 85 11.75 -4.15 22.91
CA THR A 85 12.03 -2.89 22.20
C THR A 85 11.22 -2.79 20.92
N ILE A 86 11.32 -1.66 20.23
CA ILE A 86 10.63 -1.46 18.96
C ILE A 86 11.58 -1.03 17.86
N GLU A 87 11.29 -1.51 16.66
CA GLU A 87 11.87 -1.06 15.41
C GLU A 87 10.80 -0.28 14.63
N VAL A 88 11.16 0.91 14.14
CA VAL A 88 10.24 1.82 13.45
C VAL A 88 10.85 2.30 12.14
N MET A 89 10.11 2.09 11.06
CA MET A 89 10.43 2.60 9.73
C MET A 89 9.22 3.34 9.17
N GLY A 90 9.44 4.50 8.53
CA GLY A 90 8.39 5.16 7.76
C GLY A 90 8.49 6.68 7.70
N VAL A 91 7.33 7.29 7.51
CA VAL A 91 7.13 8.73 7.33
C VAL A 91 6.48 9.32 8.57
N LEU A 92 7.11 10.33 9.15
CA LEU A 92 6.61 10.98 10.38
C LEU A 92 5.76 12.22 10.10
N ASN A 93 6.00 12.89 8.97
CA ASN A 93 5.20 13.98 8.42
C ASN A 93 5.70 14.32 6.99
N ASP A 94 5.29 15.49 6.46
CA ASP A 94 5.65 15.99 5.15
C ASP A 94 7.18 16.07 4.89
N LYS A 95 8.00 16.20 5.94
CA LYS A 95 9.46 16.40 5.84
C LYS A 95 10.30 15.30 6.46
N LEU A 96 9.82 14.73 7.56
CA LEU A 96 10.61 13.86 8.42
C LEU A 96 10.35 12.39 8.10
N ARG A 97 11.43 11.63 8.12
CA ARG A 97 11.45 10.17 7.98
C ARG A 97 12.10 9.55 9.21
N ILE A 98 11.78 8.29 9.48
CA ILE A 98 12.42 7.51 10.54
C ILE A 98 12.93 6.19 9.97
N ALA A 99 14.14 5.81 10.37
CA ALA A 99 14.73 4.53 10.04
C ALA A 99 15.53 3.99 11.25
N PRO A 100 15.56 2.66 11.43
CA PRO A 100 16.33 2.04 12.50
C PRO A 100 17.83 2.09 12.26
N LEU A 101 18.61 2.04 13.35
CA LEU A 101 20.07 1.95 13.35
C LEU A 101 20.51 0.73 14.18
N PRO A 102 20.37 -0.49 13.65
CA PRO A 102 20.56 -1.72 14.43
C PRO A 102 22.00 -1.91 14.92
N LEU A 103 22.99 -1.31 14.25
CA LEU A 103 24.41 -1.39 14.59
C LEU A 103 24.85 -0.34 15.63
N MET A 104 23.98 0.60 15.98
CA MET A 104 24.29 1.65 16.96
C MET A 104 23.97 1.20 18.39
N SER A 105 24.70 1.73 19.37
CA SER A 105 24.47 1.41 20.77
C SER A 105 23.03 1.73 21.21
N ARG A 106 22.42 0.77 21.89
CA ARG A 106 21.13 0.92 22.56
C ARG A 106 21.21 2.00 23.65
N SER A 107 20.07 2.59 23.99
CA SER A 107 19.97 3.52 25.12
C SER A 107 20.29 2.84 26.46
N GLU A 108 20.49 3.61 27.53
CA GLU A 108 20.67 3.06 28.89
C GLU A 108 19.50 2.15 29.32
N GLU A 109 18.29 2.42 28.83
CA GLU A 109 17.09 1.61 29.07
C GLU A 109 16.91 0.44 28.08
N GLY A 110 17.87 0.21 27.17
CA GLY A 110 17.85 -0.90 26.21
C GLY A 110 17.17 -0.62 24.86
N HIS A 111 16.52 0.54 24.67
CA HIS A 111 15.83 0.89 23.42
C HIS A 111 16.77 0.97 22.20
N LEU A 112 16.27 0.56 21.04
CA LEU A 112 16.96 0.61 19.75
C LEU A 112 17.10 2.05 19.24
N ALA A 113 18.28 2.37 18.71
CA ALA A 113 18.55 3.67 18.12
C ALA A 113 17.88 3.80 16.76
N HIS A 114 17.36 4.99 16.47
CA HIS A 114 16.77 5.35 15.20
C HIS A 114 17.32 6.69 14.74
N ARG A 115 17.45 6.88 13.42
CA ARG A 115 17.67 8.21 12.85
C ARG A 115 16.37 8.82 12.38
N ILE A 116 16.19 10.08 12.73
CA ILE A 116 15.27 10.97 12.02
C ILE A 116 16.11 11.79 11.06
N TYR A 117 15.69 11.81 9.81
CA TYR A 117 16.30 12.63 8.79
C TYR A 117 15.21 13.40 8.05
N GLU A 118 15.58 14.59 7.58
CA GLU A 118 14.74 15.40 6.73
C GLU A 118 14.99 15.00 5.28
N MET A 119 13.90 14.80 4.55
CA MET A 119 13.96 14.68 3.10
C MET A 119 13.55 16.02 2.51
N GLU A 120 14.48 16.67 1.81
CA GLU A 120 14.25 17.99 1.25
C GLU A 120 13.15 17.94 0.19
N ARG A 121 12.29 18.96 0.21
CA ARG A 121 11.38 19.20 -0.91
C ARG A 121 12.24 19.57 -2.10
N PHE A 122 12.21 18.78 -3.16
CA PHE A 122 12.96 19.09 -4.37
C PHE A 122 12.28 20.25 -5.13
N MET A 123 12.48 21.49 -4.65
CA MET A 123 11.87 22.75 -5.13
C MET A 123 12.74 23.47 -6.17
N TYR A 124 13.17 22.79 -7.22
CA TYR A 124 13.86 23.45 -8.33
C TYR A 124 13.27 23.02 -9.66
N HIS A 125 12.35 23.81 -10.22
CA HIS A 125 11.85 23.61 -11.57
C HIS A 125 11.70 24.94 -12.32
N LYS A 126 12.24 24.95 -13.54
CA LYS A 126 11.85 25.84 -14.63
C LYS A 126 11.56 24.96 -15.84
N GLU A 127 10.42 25.20 -16.47
CA GLU A 127 9.80 24.47 -17.57
C GLU A 127 10.79 23.92 -18.63
N ASN A 128 10.54 22.69 -19.08
CA ASN A 128 10.19 22.50 -20.49
C ASN A 128 9.14 21.40 -20.61
N ASP A 129 8.10 21.79 -21.34
CA ASP A 129 6.87 21.09 -21.65
C ASP A 129 7.15 19.90 -22.57
N THR A 130 7.22 18.70 -22.02
CA THR A 130 7.10 17.46 -22.80
C THR A 130 6.19 16.47 -22.09
N ALA A 131 4.93 16.86 -21.88
CA ALA A 131 3.91 15.96 -22.39
C ALA A 131 4.31 15.74 -23.87
N LEU A 132 4.75 14.53 -24.23
CA LEU A 132 5.02 14.20 -25.63
C LEU A 132 3.96 14.88 -26.49
N PRO A 133 4.33 15.68 -27.52
CA PRO A 133 3.35 16.13 -28.49
C PRO A 133 2.49 14.91 -28.84
N ASP A 134 1.18 15.09 -28.86
CA ASP A 134 0.17 14.10 -29.27
C ASP A 134 0.35 13.69 -30.75
N THR A 135 1.57 13.35 -31.16
CA THR A 135 1.96 12.81 -32.46
C THR A 135 1.99 11.28 -32.40
N LEU A 136 1.01 10.70 -31.71
CA LEU A 136 0.38 9.46 -32.15
C LEU A 136 -1.10 9.83 -32.25
N PRO A 137 -1.75 9.55 -33.39
CA PRO A 137 -2.99 10.20 -33.79
C PRO A 137 -3.95 10.12 -32.62
N GLN A 138 -4.51 11.27 -32.23
CA GLN A 138 -5.65 11.40 -31.32
C GLN A 138 -6.46 10.11 -31.37
N GLN A 139 -6.13 9.16 -30.50
CA GLN A 139 -7.07 8.14 -30.12
C GLN A 139 -7.94 8.95 -29.21
N GLN A 140 -8.89 9.68 -29.84
CA GLN A 140 -9.96 10.38 -29.19
C GLN A 140 -10.37 9.47 -28.05
N ALA A 141 -10.03 9.87 -26.82
CA ALA A 141 -10.68 9.30 -25.66
C ALA A 141 -12.14 9.45 -25.99
N ARG A 142 -12.83 8.34 -26.31
CA ARG A 142 -14.13 8.38 -26.97
C ARG A 142 -15.02 9.23 -26.07
N THR A 143 -15.27 10.48 -26.44
CA THR A 143 -16.20 11.34 -25.74
C THR A 143 -17.53 10.62 -25.87
N LYS A 144 -17.96 9.92 -24.82
CA LYS A 144 -19.18 9.14 -24.90
C LYS A 144 -20.32 10.15 -24.88
N ARG A 145 -20.85 10.47 -26.07
CA ARG A 145 -22.19 11.03 -26.21
C ARG A 145 -23.19 10.05 -25.63
N ARG A 146 -23.42 10.13 -24.32
CA ARG A 146 -24.64 9.60 -23.74
C ARG A 146 -25.71 10.64 -24.01
N ILE A 147 -26.90 10.22 -24.43
CA ILE A 147 -28.11 11.00 -24.16
C ILE A 147 -28.03 11.29 -22.66
N CYS A 148 -28.01 12.56 -22.24
CA CYS A 148 -27.93 12.93 -20.83
C CYS A 148 -29.27 12.54 -20.16
N SER A 149 -29.59 11.23 -20.10
CA SER A 149 -30.65 10.69 -19.28
C SER A 149 -30.14 10.71 -17.85
N SER A 150 -30.98 11.17 -16.94
CA SER A 150 -30.80 11.22 -15.49
C SER A 150 -30.57 9.87 -14.81
N SER A 151 -30.25 8.81 -15.58
CA SER A 151 -29.69 7.57 -15.06
C SER A 151 -28.21 7.81 -14.79
N VAL A 152 -27.93 8.45 -13.67
CA VAL A 152 -26.64 8.30 -12.97
C VAL A 152 -26.44 6.80 -12.86
N LYS A 153 -25.60 6.22 -13.75
CA LYS A 153 -25.12 4.86 -13.50
C LYS A 153 -24.45 4.97 -12.14
N HIS A 154 -24.87 4.11 -11.22
CA HIS A 154 -24.49 4.16 -9.81
C HIS A 154 -22.96 4.07 -9.69
N GLU A 155 -22.30 5.22 -9.79
CA GLU A 155 -20.89 5.36 -9.44
C GLU A 155 -20.83 5.08 -7.94
N PRO A 156 -20.02 4.11 -7.51
CA PRO A 156 -19.96 3.77 -6.11
C PRO A 156 -19.41 4.97 -5.33
N ASP A 157 -19.92 5.22 -4.13
CA ASP A 157 -19.40 6.29 -3.26
C ASP A 157 -17.89 6.14 -2.99
N LEU A 158 -17.38 4.90 -3.07
CA LEU A 158 -15.98 4.53 -2.98
C LEU A 158 -15.50 3.85 -4.27
N PHE A 159 -14.46 4.39 -4.88
CA PHE A 159 -13.74 3.78 -5.99
C PHE A 159 -12.40 3.23 -5.51
N LEU A 160 -12.36 1.91 -5.32
CA LEU A 160 -11.12 1.17 -5.02
C LEU A 160 -10.38 0.86 -6.31
N VAL A 161 -9.17 1.40 -6.45
CA VAL A 161 -8.29 1.21 -7.60
C VAL A 161 -7.23 0.17 -7.24
N GLU A 162 -7.24 -0.97 -7.90
CA GLU A 162 -6.25 -2.02 -7.71
C GLU A 162 -4.91 -1.63 -8.36
N VAL A 163 -3.85 -1.58 -7.56
CA VAL A 163 -2.49 -1.22 -7.96
C VAL A 163 -1.64 -2.48 -8.10
N HIS A 164 -0.94 -2.57 -9.23
CA HIS A 164 0.19 -3.47 -9.45
C HIS A 164 1.49 -2.66 -9.40
N ALA A 165 2.33 -2.87 -8.39
CA ALA A 165 3.62 -2.19 -8.32
C ALA A 165 4.69 -2.99 -9.08
N MET A 166 5.43 -2.34 -9.97
CA MET A 166 6.53 -2.93 -10.71
C MET A 166 7.81 -2.16 -10.36
N VAL A 167 8.83 -2.86 -9.86
CA VAL A 167 10.07 -2.23 -9.36
C VAL A 167 11.29 -2.74 -10.11
N ASP A 168 12.21 -1.86 -10.48
CA ASP A 168 13.45 -2.23 -11.18
C ASP A 168 14.57 -2.67 -10.24
N GLU A 169 15.64 -3.22 -10.82
CA GLU A 169 16.82 -3.69 -10.10
C GLU A 169 17.57 -2.57 -9.37
N HIS A 170 17.40 -1.32 -9.79
CA HIS A 170 17.99 -0.18 -9.12
C HIS A 170 17.23 0.18 -7.84
N HIS A 171 15.95 -0.21 -7.76
CA HIS A 171 15.11 -0.02 -6.59
C HIS A 171 15.14 -1.24 -5.64
N TYR A 172 14.77 -2.42 -6.13
CA TYR A 172 14.49 -3.56 -5.25
C TYR A 172 15.73 -4.17 -4.61
N LYS A 173 16.93 -3.96 -5.15
CA LYS A 173 18.17 -4.56 -4.63
C LYS A 173 18.60 -4.02 -3.27
N GLU A 174 18.09 -2.85 -2.89
CA GLU A 174 18.39 -2.20 -1.61
C GLU A 174 17.57 -2.80 -0.46
N PHE A 175 16.58 -3.65 -0.76
CA PHE A 175 15.76 -4.35 0.22
C PHE A 175 16.32 -5.77 0.45
N GLY A 176 16.57 -6.10 1.71
CA GLY A 176 17.14 -7.40 2.09
C GLY A 176 16.13 -8.54 1.97
N GLN A 177 14.87 -8.28 2.31
CA GLN A 177 13.78 -9.25 2.26
C GLN A 177 12.62 -8.74 1.40
N ARG A 178 11.77 -9.65 0.92
CA ARG A 178 10.59 -9.26 0.12
C ARG A 178 9.57 -8.50 0.97
N GLU A 179 9.46 -8.87 2.25
CA GLU A 179 8.59 -8.27 3.25
C GLU A 179 8.94 -6.80 3.49
N ASP A 180 10.23 -6.45 3.44
CA ASP A 180 10.70 -5.06 3.59
C ASP A 180 10.20 -4.19 2.43
N LEU A 181 10.32 -4.69 1.20
CA LEU A 181 9.83 -4.02 -0.01
C LEU A 181 8.30 -3.88 0.01
N VAL A 182 7.60 -4.95 0.40
CA VAL A 182 6.14 -4.95 0.53
C VAL A 182 5.70 -3.89 1.55
N THR A 183 6.35 -3.86 2.71
CA THR A 183 6.08 -2.89 3.77
C THR A 183 6.33 -1.47 3.30
N TYR A 184 7.44 -1.22 2.61
CA TYR A 184 7.78 0.09 2.05
C TYR A 184 6.74 0.59 1.05
N LEU A 185 6.31 -0.26 0.12
CA LEU A 185 5.27 0.08 -0.86
C LEU A 185 3.89 0.23 -0.20
N ALA A 186 3.55 -0.58 0.79
CA ALA A 186 2.30 -0.47 1.55
C ALA A 186 2.21 0.88 2.26
N LEU A 187 3.25 1.27 3.02
CA LEU A 187 3.31 2.57 3.67
C LEU A 187 3.20 3.73 2.66
N THR A 188 3.85 3.58 1.50
CA THR A 188 3.75 4.55 0.39
C THR A 188 2.30 4.69 -0.09
N ILE A 189 1.60 3.59 -0.36
CA ILE A 189 0.20 3.60 -0.78
C ILE A 189 -0.71 4.19 0.31
N GLY A 190 -0.44 3.91 1.59
CA GLY A 190 -1.14 4.56 2.71
C GLY A 190 -1.02 6.08 2.67
N LEU A 191 0.18 6.60 2.46
CA LEU A 191 0.44 8.04 2.34
C LEU A 191 -0.18 8.66 1.09
N VAL A 192 -0.23 7.90 0.00
CA VAL A 192 -0.96 8.30 -1.22
C VAL A 192 -2.46 8.38 -0.90
N ASN A 193 -3.06 7.36 -0.28
CA ASN A 193 -4.47 7.36 0.09
C ASN A 193 -4.84 8.58 0.94
N MET A 194 -4.00 8.97 1.91
CA MET A 194 -4.23 10.19 2.70
C MET A 194 -4.36 11.46 1.85
N ARG A 195 -3.66 11.56 0.70
CA ARG A 195 -3.74 12.71 -0.22
C ARG A 195 -4.98 12.67 -1.12
N PHE A 196 -5.59 11.51 -1.27
CA PHE A 196 -6.84 11.34 -2.02
C PHE A 196 -8.08 11.35 -1.11
N GLU A 197 -7.93 11.43 0.22
CA GLU A 197 -9.06 11.42 1.17
C GLU A 197 -10.09 12.53 0.91
N ASP A 198 -9.63 13.70 0.44
CA ASP A 198 -10.47 14.86 0.12
C ASP A 198 -11.14 14.77 -1.28
N THR A 199 -11.03 13.61 -1.95
CA THR A 199 -11.82 13.31 -3.14
C THR A 199 -13.22 12.85 -2.73
N SER A 200 -14.23 13.35 -3.44
CA SER A 200 -15.63 12.97 -3.25
C SER A 200 -16.35 12.89 -4.60
N GLY A 201 -17.29 11.96 -4.72
CA GLY A 201 -17.98 11.68 -5.98
C GLY A 201 -17.08 11.14 -7.10
N PRO A 202 -16.37 10.00 -6.93
CA PRO A 202 -16.31 9.12 -5.75
C PRO A 202 -15.12 9.44 -4.82
N ASN A 203 -15.12 8.85 -3.62
CA ASN A 203 -13.91 8.78 -2.78
C ASN A 203 -12.94 7.77 -3.42
N ILE A 204 -11.72 8.18 -3.68
CA ILE A 204 -10.74 7.34 -4.39
C ILE A 204 -9.76 6.74 -3.38
N GLN A 205 -9.59 5.43 -3.43
CA GLN A 205 -8.62 4.71 -2.61
C GLN A 205 -7.86 3.69 -3.45
N PHE A 206 -6.58 3.55 -3.19
CA PHE A 206 -5.69 2.62 -3.85
C PHE A 206 -5.46 1.40 -2.97
N LEU A 207 -5.52 0.23 -3.59
CA LEU A 207 -5.29 -1.07 -2.97
C LEU A 207 -4.10 -1.74 -3.65
N LEU A 208 -3.02 -2.01 -2.93
CA LEU A 208 -1.87 -2.74 -3.45
C LEU A 208 -2.21 -4.23 -3.52
N THR A 209 -2.26 -4.75 -4.74
CA THR A 209 -2.72 -6.12 -5.02
C THR A 209 -1.60 -7.05 -5.46
N SER A 210 -0.56 -6.50 -6.07
CA SER A 210 0.58 -7.27 -6.53
C SER A 210 1.83 -6.42 -6.66
N ILE A 211 2.98 -7.08 -6.52
CA ILE A 211 4.31 -6.50 -6.67
C ILE A 211 5.12 -7.39 -7.62
N GLN A 212 5.81 -6.80 -8.59
CA GLN A 212 6.68 -7.50 -9.53
C GLN A 212 8.07 -6.86 -9.53
N LYS A 213 9.10 -7.68 -9.28
CA LYS A 213 10.48 -7.31 -9.60
C LYS A 213 10.70 -7.51 -11.09
N GLU A 214 10.93 -6.43 -11.81
CA GLU A 214 11.12 -6.46 -13.26
C GLU A 214 12.44 -5.78 -13.65
N PRO A 215 13.51 -6.56 -13.86
CA PRO A 215 14.79 -5.98 -14.23
C PRO A 215 14.80 -5.46 -15.67
N GLY A 216 15.55 -4.39 -15.91
CA GLY A 216 15.89 -3.91 -17.24
C GLY A 216 14.77 -3.19 -17.99
N PHE A 217 13.68 -2.76 -17.31
CA PHE A 217 12.70 -1.90 -17.96
C PHE A 217 13.23 -0.48 -18.20
N ALA A 218 14.13 0.00 -17.33
CA ALA A 218 14.73 1.33 -17.43
C ALA A 218 15.68 1.42 -18.63
N GLN A 219 15.41 2.33 -19.56
CA GLN A 219 16.28 2.60 -20.70
C GLN A 219 17.36 3.58 -20.27
N THR A 220 18.60 3.12 -20.09
CA THR A 220 19.62 3.91 -19.39
C THR A 220 20.56 4.67 -20.33
N PHE A 221 21.10 5.77 -19.83
CA PHE A 221 22.23 6.50 -20.43
C PHE A 221 23.16 7.03 -19.34
N ALA A 222 24.41 7.33 -19.70
CA ALA A 222 25.40 7.85 -18.76
C ALA A 222 25.77 9.29 -19.11
N ASP A 223 25.63 10.19 -18.16
CA ASP A 223 26.02 11.60 -18.30
C ASP A 223 26.59 12.15 -16.98
N ARG A 224 26.89 13.44 -16.93
CA ARG A 224 27.42 14.14 -15.77
C ARG A 224 26.41 14.16 -14.64
N GLU A 225 26.87 14.03 -13.41
CA GLU A 225 25.98 14.14 -12.25
C GLU A 225 25.43 15.57 -12.12
N ILE A 226 24.11 15.69 -12.04
CA ILE A 226 23.40 16.95 -11.81
C ILE A 226 23.93 17.59 -10.53
N GLY A 227 24.37 18.85 -10.62
CA GLY A 227 24.97 19.56 -9.48
C GLY A 227 26.39 19.11 -9.11
N TRP A 228 26.94 18.07 -9.75
CA TRP A 228 28.30 17.58 -9.50
C TRP A 228 29.03 17.14 -10.80
N PRO A 229 29.37 18.09 -11.70
CA PRO A 229 29.78 17.82 -13.10
C PRO A 229 31.13 17.11 -13.29
N ILE A 230 31.82 16.77 -12.20
CA ILE A 230 33.09 16.04 -12.20
C ILE A 230 32.83 14.52 -12.20
N ALA A 231 31.67 14.08 -11.70
CA ALA A 231 31.27 12.68 -11.70
C ALA A 231 30.34 12.37 -12.88
N LYS A 232 30.32 11.09 -13.29
CA LYS A 232 29.30 10.54 -14.18
C LYS A 232 28.31 9.72 -13.38
N ARG A 233 27.05 9.76 -13.78
CA ARG A 233 25.93 8.99 -13.21
C ARG A 233 25.16 8.30 -14.33
N ILE A 234 24.54 7.17 -13.99
CA ILE A 234 23.59 6.48 -14.86
C ILE A 234 22.19 7.03 -14.57
N TYR A 235 21.48 7.42 -15.62
CA TYR A 235 20.13 7.94 -15.61
C TYR A 235 19.19 6.99 -16.35
N ALA A 236 17.91 7.03 -16.01
CA ALA A 236 16.85 6.46 -16.82
C ALA A 236 16.35 7.54 -17.80
N GLU A 237 16.44 7.26 -19.10
CA GLU A 237 15.89 8.15 -20.12
C GLU A 237 14.37 8.08 -20.05
N ALA A 238 13.74 9.19 -19.65
CA ALA A 238 12.35 9.17 -19.21
C ALA A 238 11.38 8.72 -20.33
N ASN A 239 11.47 9.32 -21.51
CA ASN A 239 10.53 9.07 -22.61
C ASN A 239 10.69 7.68 -23.24
N LYS A 240 11.93 7.22 -23.45
CA LYS A 240 12.27 5.88 -23.94
C LYS A 240 11.88 4.83 -22.91
N THR A 241 12.12 5.07 -21.62
CA THR A 241 11.70 4.17 -20.54
C THR A 241 10.19 4.05 -20.50
N PHE A 242 9.47 5.17 -20.47
CA PHE A 242 8.01 5.15 -20.43
C PHE A 242 7.40 4.52 -21.68
N LYS A 243 7.96 4.80 -22.87
CA LYS A 243 7.55 4.13 -24.11
C LYS A 243 7.80 2.62 -24.06
N HIS A 244 8.96 2.19 -23.59
CA HIS A 244 9.29 0.76 -23.44
C HIS A 244 8.30 0.07 -22.48
N LEU A 245 8.01 0.72 -21.36
CA LEU A 245 7.04 0.27 -20.37
C LEU A 245 5.63 0.13 -20.96
N LEU A 246 5.16 1.13 -21.71
CA LEU A 246 3.85 1.08 -22.38
C LEU A 246 3.77 -0.03 -23.44
N GLU A 247 4.83 -0.20 -24.24
CA GLU A 247 4.87 -1.24 -25.29
C GLU A 247 4.82 -2.66 -24.71
N LYS A 248 5.48 -2.91 -23.58
CA LYS A 248 5.59 -4.25 -22.99
C LYS A 248 4.53 -4.55 -21.92
N TYR A 249 4.12 -3.53 -21.14
CA TYR A 249 3.28 -3.70 -19.94
C TYR A 249 2.11 -2.71 -19.88
N GLY A 250 1.85 -1.92 -20.92
CA GLY A 250 0.79 -0.90 -20.92
C GLY A 250 -0.61 -1.46 -20.63
N LYS A 251 -0.82 -2.76 -20.82
CA LYS A 251 -1.97 -3.49 -20.27
C LYS A 251 -1.67 -3.98 -18.85
N SER A 252 -2.10 -3.20 -17.86
CA SER A 252 -1.95 -3.59 -16.45
C SER A 252 -2.69 -4.89 -16.11
N PRO A 253 -2.11 -5.76 -15.24
CA PRO A 253 -2.84 -6.88 -14.65
C PRO A 253 -3.86 -6.43 -13.58
N ALA A 254 -3.71 -5.21 -13.05
CA ALA A 254 -4.61 -4.58 -12.09
C ALA A 254 -5.41 -3.45 -12.77
N ASP A 255 -5.95 -2.50 -12.00
CA ASP A 255 -6.55 -1.29 -12.58
C ASP A 255 -5.50 -0.33 -13.08
N ILE A 256 -4.33 -0.30 -12.43
CA ILE A 256 -3.15 0.45 -12.87
C ILE A 256 -1.84 -0.17 -12.43
N THR A 257 -0.82 -0.05 -13.29
CA THR A 257 0.57 -0.39 -12.93
C THR A 257 1.33 0.86 -12.49
N VAL A 258 2.01 0.78 -11.35
CA VAL A 258 2.95 1.81 -10.88
C VAL A 258 4.36 1.26 -11.07
N ALA A 259 5.07 1.76 -12.07
CA ALA A 259 6.46 1.43 -12.32
C ALA A 259 7.39 2.36 -11.50
N VAL A 260 8.25 1.80 -10.67
CA VAL A 260 9.16 2.54 -9.79
C VAL A 260 10.60 2.20 -10.16
N THR A 261 11.38 3.22 -10.50
CA THR A 261 12.81 3.08 -10.77
C THR A 261 13.65 3.68 -9.65
N GLY A 262 14.75 3.00 -9.31
CA GLY A 262 15.78 3.55 -8.41
C GLY A 262 16.71 4.56 -9.08
N LEU A 263 16.60 4.76 -10.39
CA LEU A 263 17.38 5.74 -11.15
C LEU A 263 16.70 7.10 -11.18
N ILE A 264 17.51 8.14 -11.34
CA ILE A 264 16.99 9.48 -11.64
C ILE A 264 16.51 9.47 -13.08
N LEU A 265 15.26 9.86 -13.29
CA LEU A 265 14.66 10.08 -14.60
C LEU A 265 15.25 11.37 -15.19
N ALA A 266 15.59 11.35 -16.47
CA ALA A 266 16.13 12.51 -17.18
C ALA A 266 15.88 12.43 -18.69
N ASP A 267 15.84 13.57 -19.35
CA ASP A 267 15.79 13.65 -20.80
C ASP A 267 17.20 13.58 -21.39
N ASP A 268 17.43 12.67 -22.34
CA ASP A 268 18.69 12.56 -23.09
C ASP A 268 18.70 13.60 -24.22
N LEU A 269 18.88 14.88 -23.83
CA LEU A 269 18.93 16.01 -24.75
C LEU A 269 20.37 16.35 -25.14
N PRO A 270 20.64 16.69 -26.43
CA PRO A 270 21.99 17.02 -26.90
C PRO A 270 22.58 18.30 -26.27
N TYR A 271 21.74 19.12 -25.64
CA TYR A 271 22.13 20.24 -24.77
C TYR A 271 21.54 20.03 -23.38
N TYR A 272 21.97 18.95 -22.70
CA TYR A 272 21.62 18.73 -21.31
C TYR A 272 22.04 19.96 -20.48
N SER A 273 21.06 20.68 -19.94
CA SER A 273 21.31 21.74 -18.99
C SER A 273 21.84 21.08 -17.72
N TYR A 274 23.14 21.25 -17.47
CA TYR A 274 23.91 20.76 -16.32
C TYR A 274 23.26 20.95 -14.92
N ASN A 275 22.18 21.72 -14.85
CA ASN A 275 21.58 22.12 -13.59
C ASN A 275 20.34 21.31 -13.20
N PHE A 276 19.59 20.65 -14.12
CA PHE A 276 18.28 20.06 -13.76
C PHE A 276 17.85 18.87 -14.63
N SER A 277 17.14 17.92 -14.01
CA SER A 277 16.21 17.01 -14.69
C SER A 277 14.78 17.53 -14.55
N ASN A 278 14.02 17.50 -15.64
CA ASN A 278 12.64 18.02 -15.71
C ASN A 278 11.57 16.96 -15.47
N VAL A 279 11.93 15.67 -15.50
CA VAL A 279 10.98 14.56 -15.42
C VAL A 279 11.32 13.72 -14.19
N ARG A 280 10.35 13.54 -13.30
CA ARG A 280 10.46 12.67 -12.10
C ARG A 280 9.36 11.61 -12.02
N GLY A 281 8.39 11.75 -12.90
CA GLY A 281 7.33 10.80 -13.11
C GLY A 281 6.72 11.05 -14.49
N GLN A 282 5.99 10.06 -14.98
CA GLN A 282 5.26 10.18 -16.23
C GLN A 282 4.01 9.31 -16.20
N ALA A 283 2.90 9.89 -16.63
CA ALA A 283 1.63 9.21 -16.77
C ALA A 283 0.93 9.64 -18.06
N ARG A 284 0.00 8.80 -18.53
CA ARG A 284 -0.98 9.21 -19.55
C ARG A 284 -2.24 9.70 -18.86
N LEU A 285 -2.82 10.75 -19.42
CA LEU A 285 -4.10 11.26 -18.93
C LEU A 285 -5.19 10.19 -19.10
N GLY A 286 -5.88 9.83 -18.01
CA GLY A 286 -6.92 8.79 -18.02
C GLY A 286 -6.39 7.37 -18.21
N GLY A 287 -5.24 7.06 -17.61
CA GLY A 287 -4.62 5.75 -17.62
C GLY A 287 -5.40 4.66 -16.87
N VAL A 288 -6.08 4.97 -15.76
CA VAL A 288 -6.74 3.94 -14.93
C VAL A 288 -7.75 3.11 -15.75
N CYS A 289 -7.63 1.79 -15.66
CA CYS A 289 -8.40 0.80 -16.43
C CYS A 289 -8.30 0.90 -17.95
N ASN A 290 -7.33 1.65 -18.49
CA ASN A 290 -7.09 1.69 -19.91
C ASN A 290 -6.48 0.37 -20.39
N VAL A 291 -6.93 -0.12 -21.55
CA VAL A 291 -6.49 -1.41 -22.08
C VAL A 291 -5.07 -1.40 -22.65
N ASN A 292 -4.51 -0.23 -22.96
CA ASN A 292 -3.23 -0.09 -23.65
C ASN A 292 -2.18 0.74 -22.90
N TYR A 293 -2.59 1.57 -21.94
CA TYR A 293 -1.68 2.49 -21.25
C TYR A 293 -2.02 2.71 -19.77
N SER A 294 -2.56 1.69 -19.10
CA SER A 294 -2.81 1.77 -17.66
C SER A 294 -1.52 1.66 -16.85
N MET A 295 -0.73 2.73 -16.88
CA MET A 295 0.56 2.80 -16.25
C MET A 295 0.94 4.22 -15.85
N VAL A 296 1.62 4.32 -14.70
CA VAL A 296 2.41 5.46 -14.29
C VAL A 296 3.84 5.02 -14.02
N MET A 297 4.80 5.91 -14.22
CA MET A 297 6.21 5.72 -13.88
C MET A 297 6.64 6.80 -12.91
N VAL A 298 7.42 6.46 -11.88
CA VAL A 298 8.00 7.41 -10.92
C VAL A 298 9.43 7.00 -10.56
N GLU A 299 10.29 7.98 -10.29
CA GLU A 299 11.57 7.73 -9.63
C GLU A 299 11.39 7.67 -8.10
N ASP A 300 12.18 6.83 -7.44
CA ASP A 300 12.27 6.77 -5.99
C ASP A 300 13.67 6.42 -5.54
N VAL A 301 14.18 7.11 -4.51
CA VAL A 301 15.37 6.64 -3.79
C VAL A 301 14.91 5.58 -2.79
N PRO A 302 15.36 4.32 -2.88
CA PRO A 302 14.90 3.26 -1.98
C PRO A 302 15.03 3.65 -0.51
N MET A 303 14.07 3.24 0.30
CA MET A 303 13.97 3.53 1.74
C MET A 303 13.81 5.02 2.11
N SER A 304 13.67 5.93 1.15
CA SER A 304 13.52 7.38 1.42
C SER A 304 12.06 7.85 1.51
N PHE A 305 11.14 7.12 0.89
CA PHE A 305 9.76 7.51 0.61
C PHE A 305 9.65 8.78 -0.26
N GLY A 306 10.60 8.97 -1.18
CA GLY A 306 10.68 10.13 -2.07
C GLY A 306 9.50 10.21 -3.02
N MET A 307 9.06 9.07 -3.55
CA MET A 307 7.91 9.01 -4.47
C MET A 307 6.57 9.44 -3.85
N VAL A 308 6.46 9.57 -2.51
CA VAL A 308 5.21 9.98 -1.85
C VAL A 308 4.73 11.38 -2.28
N SER A 309 5.63 12.25 -2.75
CA SER A 309 5.25 13.54 -3.34
C SER A 309 4.96 13.50 -4.85
N LEU A 310 5.42 12.47 -5.55
CA LEU A 310 5.34 12.36 -7.00
C LEU A 310 4.18 11.47 -7.45
N LEU A 311 4.05 10.30 -6.82
CA LEU A 311 3.06 9.30 -7.17
C LEU A 311 1.61 9.82 -7.14
N PRO A 312 1.18 10.66 -6.16
CA PRO A 312 -0.14 11.27 -6.20
C PRO A 312 -0.39 12.14 -7.44
N HIS A 313 0.63 12.86 -7.92
CA HIS A 313 0.54 13.68 -9.12
C HIS A 313 0.33 12.81 -10.36
N GLU A 314 1.17 11.78 -10.52
CA GLU A 314 1.07 10.87 -11.66
C GLU A 314 -0.23 10.05 -11.65
N LEU A 315 -0.68 9.62 -10.47
CA LEU A 315 -2.00 8.98 -10.32
C LEU A 315 -3.14 9.96 -10.60
N GLY A 316 -2.98 11.25 -10.28
CA GLY A 316 -3.92 12.29 -10.64
C GLY A 316 -4.11 12.42 -12.16
N HIS A 317 -3.02 12.41 -12.91
CA HIS A 317 -3.05 12.31 -14.38
C HIS A 317 -3.74 11.03 -14.83
N ALA A 318 -3.37 9.88 -14.26
CA ALA A 318 -3.98 8.62 -14.61
C ALA A 318 -5.49 8.55 -14.30
N LEU A 319 -5.96 9.32 -13.33
CA LEU A 319 -7.37 9.52 -12.99
C LEU A 319 -8.02 10.66 -13.79
N GLY A 320 -7.31 11.25 -14.75
CA GLY A 320 -7.86 12.19 -15.73
C GLY A 320 -7.77 13.66 -15.34
N ALA A 321 -7.13 14.02 -14.23
CA ALA A 321 -6.84 15.42 -13.91
C ALA A 321 -5.64 15.91 -14.72
N PRO A 322 -5.76 16.97 -15.55
CA PRO A 322 -4.61 17.59 -16.18
C PRO A 322 -3.87 18.50 -15.18
N HIS A 323 -2.80 19.18 -15.61
CA HIS A 323 -2.15 20.17 -14.76
C HIS A 323 -3.07 21.34 -14.41
N GLU A 324 -2.79 22.01 -13.29
CA GLU A 324 -3.51 23.23 -12.91
C GLU A 324 -3.50 24.27 -14.04
N GLY A 325 -4.68 24.82 -14.36
CA GLY A 325 -4.86 25.77 -15.46
C GLY A 325 -5.21 25.15 -16.81
N GLU A 326 -5.04 23.84 -16.96
CA GLU A 326 -5.46 23.09 -18.14
C GLU A 326 -6.87 22.56 -18.01
N THR A 327 -7.50 22.24 -19.14
CA THR A 327 -8.85 21.69 -19.17
C THR A 327 -8.95 20.57 -20.17
N TYR A 328 -9.54 19.45 -19.77
CA TYR A 328 -9.81 18.31 -20.63
C TYR A 328 -11.28 17.88 -20.55
N MET A 329 -11.92 17.68 -21.70
CA MET A 329 -13.33 17.30 -21.74
C MET A 329 -13.50 15.77 -21.82
N TRP A 330 -13.76 15.14 -20.68
CA TRP A 330 -14.03 13.71 -20.59
C TRP A 330 -15.47 13.33 -20.96
N ASN A 331 -16.43 14.08 -20.43
CA ASN A 331 -17.85 13.79 -20.53
C ASN A 331 -18.62 15.09 -20.85
N GLU A 332 -19.32 15.13 -21.98
CA GLU A 332 -20.11 16.30 -22.40
C GLU A 332 -21.22 16.65 -21.39
N CYS A 333 -21.71 15.67 -20.61
CA CYS A 333 -22.73 15.91 -19.57
C CYS A 333 -22.12 16.40 -18.24
N LEU A 334 -20.80 16.32 -18.06
CA LEU A 334 -20.04 16.83 -16.88
C LEU A 334 -18.86 17.69 -17.37
N PRO A 335 -19.13 18.84 -18.01
CA PRO A 335 -18.06 19.70 -18.53
C PRO A 335 -17.24 20.30 -17.38
N PRO A 336 -15.90 20.40 -17.53
CA PRO A 336 -15.07 21.07 -16.54
C PRO A 336 -15.47 22.55 -16.43
N ARG A 337 -15.33 23.13 -15.23
CA ARG A 337 -15.65 24.55 -15.04
C ARG A 337 -14.77 25.47 -15.88
N ASN A 338 -15.34 26.61 -16.26
CA ASN A 338 -14.65 27.63 -17.05
C ASN A 338 -13.56 28.38 -16.28
N ASP A 339 -13.59 28.39 -14.95
CA ASP A 339 -12.62 29.07 -14.09
C ASP A 339 -11.38 28.23 -13.78
N CYS A 340 -11.43 26.91 -13.99
CA CYS A 340 -10.24 26.05 -14.06
C CYS A 340 -9.24 26.52 -15.13
N ARG A 341 -9.69 27.33 -16.09
CA ARG A 341 -8.90 27.89 -17.18
C ARG A 341 -8.13 29.16 -16.81
N LYS A 342 -8.07 29.58 -15.53
CA LYS A 342 -7.51 30.89 -15.14
C LYS A 342 -6.08 30.80 -14.61
N GLY A 343 -5.24 31.69 -15.16
CA GLY A 343 -3.78 31.67 -15.05
C GLY A 343 -3.19 32.05 -13.69
N LYS A 344 -1.87 31.88 -13.63
CA LYS A 344 -0.94 31.99 -12.49
C LYS A 344 -1.27 33.12 -11.47
N PRO A 345 -1.04 32.90 -10.17
CA PRO A 345 -0.32 31.77 -9.58
C PRO A 345 -1.23 30.57 -9.29
N TYR A 346 -0.79 29.40 -9.73
CA TYR A 346 -1.40 28.13 -9.32
C TYR A 346 -1.11 27.94 -7.82
N GLY A 347 -2.10 27.51 -7.04
CA GLY A 347 -1.86 27.16 -5.63
C GLY A 347 -0.87 25.99 -5.51
N HIS A 348 -0.38 25.70 -4.30
CA HIS A 348 0.51 24.55 -4.04
C HIS A 348 -0.26 23.21 -4.04
N PHE A 349 -1.05 22.97 -5.08
CA PHE A 349 -1.86 21.77 -5.27
C PHE A 349 -1.01 20.63 -5.83
N ILE A 350 -1.50 19.39 -5.66
CA ILE A 350 -0.82 18.19 -6.17
C ILE A 350 -0.57 18.29 -7.68
N MET A 351 -1.55 18.77 -8.47
CA MET A 351 -1.46 18.86 -9.93
C MET A 351 -0.72 20.10 -10.44
N HIS A 352 0.01 20.82 -9.58
CA HIS A 352 0.83 21.95 -10.02
C HIS A 352 1.90 21.49 -11.03
N PRO A 353 2.05 22.15 -12.19
CA PRO A 353 2.90 21.68 -13.29
C PRO A 353 4.40 21.66 -12.96
N SER A 354 4.86 22.55 -12.07
CA SER A 354 6.30 22.71 -11.76
C SER A 354 6.66 22.48 -10.30
N GLU A 355 5.68 22.29 -9.43
CA GLU A 355 5.87 22.15 -7.99
C GLU A 355 4.83 21.15 -7.51
N PRO A 356 4.86 19.91 -8.04
CA PRO A 356 3.95 18.87 -7.59
C PRO A 356 4.05 18.79 -6.06
N GLY A 357 2.96 19.19 -5.42
CA GLY A 357 2.95 19.52 -4.00
C GLY A 357 2.65 18.30 -3.12
N ASN A 358 2.93 18.45 -1.83
CA ASN A 358 2.38 17.62 -0.76
C ASN A 358 1.09 18.24 -0.18
N GLY A 359 0.38 19.05 -0.98
CA GLY A 359 -0.88 19.68 -0.59
C GLY A 359 -2.09 18.84 -1.00
N ASP A 360 -3.22 19.48 -1.16
CA ASP A 360 -4.47 18.84 -1.58
C ASP A 360 -4.64 18.90 -3.11
N PHE A 361 -5.60 18.15 -3.63
CA PHE A 361 -6.10 18.37 -4.99
C PHE A 361 -6.96 19.64 -5.02
N SER A 362 -6.85 20.43 -6.10
CA SER A 362 -7.79 21.52 -6.33
C SER A 362 -9.18 20.98 -6.66
N ASP A 363 -10.20 21.81 -6.49
CA ASP A 363 -11.57 21.48 -6.95
C ASP A 363 -11.59 21.15 -8.45
N CYS A 364 -10.74 21.82 -9.24
CA CYS A 364 -10.59 21.55 -10.66
C CYS A 364 -10.04 20.16 -10.95
N SER A 365 -9.00 19.73 -10.23
CA SER A 365 -8.48 18.37 -10.37
C SER A 365 -9.56 17.34 -10.00
N LYS A 366 -10.25 17.53 -8.88
CA LYS A 366 -11.30 16.61 -8.41
C LYS A 366 -12.43 16.48 -9.42
N GLU A 367 -12.90 17.58 -10.00
CA GLU A 367 -13.96 17.56 -11.02
C GLU A 367 -13.53 16.85 -12.31
N HIS A 368 -12.29 17.03 -12.75
CA HIS A 368 -11.76 16.27 -13.89
C HIS A 368 -11.71 14.77 -13.58
N MET A 369 -11.31 14.39 -12.36
CA MET A 369 -11.33 12.99 -11.92
C MET A 369 -12.75 12.42 -11.93
N THR A 370 -13.73 13.11 -11.32
CA THR A 370 -15.14 12.73 -11.35
C THR A 370 -15.64 12.56 -12.79
N ALA A 371 -15.36 13.53 -13.65
CA ALA A 371 -15.76 13.49 -15.05
C ALA A 371 -15.14 12.30 -15.79
N PHE A 372 -13.85 12.02 -15.58
CA PHE A 372 -13.17 10.84 -16.14
C PHE A 372 -13.77 9.53 -15.63
N ILE A 373 -13.92 9.39 -14.31
CA ILE A 373 -14.45 8.19 -13.66
C ILE A 373 -15.85 7.84 -14.19
N SER A 374 -16.69 8.84 -14.44
CA SER A 374 -18.03 8.64 -15.03
C SER A 374 -18.02 7.99 -16.43
N THR A 375 -16.88 8.02 -17.13
CA THR A 375 -16.72 7.42 -18.45
C THR A 375 -16.28 5.96 -18.41
N LEU A 376 -15.77 5.50 -17.26
CA LEU A 376 -15.21 4.17 -17.06
C LEU A 376 -16.23 3.05 -17.32
N SER A 377 -15.71 1.89 -17.66
CA SER A 377 -16.52 0.67 -17.80
C SER A 377 -16.94 0.16 -16.41
N PRO A 378 -18.15 -0.41 -16.24
CA PRO A 378 -18.55 -1.05 -14.98
C PRO A 378 -17.52 -2.06 -14.45
N SER A 379 -16.81 -2.76 -15.35
CA SER A 379 -15.76 -3.73 -15.01
C SER A 379 -14.55 -3.12 -14.31
N CYS A 380 -14.35 -1.80 -14.38
CA CYS A 380 -13.27 -1.09 -13.68
C CYS A 380 -13.57 -0.93 -12.19
N PHE A 381 -14.84 -1.00 -11.79
CA PHE A 381 -15.26 -0.92 -10.38
C PHE A 381 -15.38 -2.31 -9.73
N GLU A 382 -15.14 -3.38 -10.49
CA GLU A 382 -15.12 -4.76 -9.99
C GLU A 382 -13.71 -5.13 -9.56
N LEU A 383 -13.53 -5.45 -8.27
CA LEU A 383 -12.26 -5.97 -7.75
C LEU A 383 -11.86 -7.27 -8.47
N LYS A 384 -10.69 -7.28 -9.11
CA LYS A 384 -10.10 -8.44 -9.80
C LYS A 384 -9.41 -9.37 -8.81
N THR A 385 -8.94 -8.87 -7.67
CA THR A 385 -8.41 -9.69 -6.57
C THR A 385 -9.38 -10.76 -6.10
N LYS A 386 -10.69 -10.47 -6.07
CA LYS A 386 -11.73 -11.48 -5.79
C LYS A 386 -11.76 -12.62 -6.81
N LYS A 387 -11.34 -12.39 -8.07
CA LYS A 387 -11.24 -13.42 -9.12
C LYS A 387 -9.95 -14.25 -9.02
N ASN A 388 -8.88 -13.70 -8.45
CA ASN A 388 -7.64 -14.43 -8.18
C ASN A 388 -7.64 -15.18 -6.83
N CYS A 389 -8.57 -14.84 -5.94
CA CYS A 389 -8.93 -15.67 -4.78
C CYS A 389 -9.78 -16.88 -5.20
N THR A 390 -9.24 -17.78 -6.00
CA THR A 390 -9.50 -19.22 -5.79
C THR A 390 -8.57 -19.73 -4.70
N THR A 391 -8.52 -19.05 -3.57
CA THR A 391 -8.44 -19.81 -2.32
C THR A 391 -9.76 -20.53 -2.27
N GLU A 392 -9.75 -21.84 -2.54
CA GLU A 392 -10.71 -22.73 -1.88
C GLU A 392 -10.84 -22.20 -0.46
N VAL A 393 -12.07 -21.87 -0.05
CA VAL A 393 -12.33 -21.36 1.29
C VAL A 393 -11.71 -22.39 2.22
N LYS A 394 -10.55 -22.10 2.81
CA LYS A 394 -9.90 -23.07 3.67
C LYS A 394 -10.75 -23.11 4.92
N GLU A 395 -11.16 -24.32 5.28
CA GLU A 395 -11.87 -24.57 6.52
C GLU A 395 -11.16 -23.83 7.66
N LEU A 396 -11.93 -23.31 8.60
CA LEU A 396 -11.42 -22.67 9.80
C LEU A 396 -10.40 -23.59 10.47
N PRO A 397 -9.30 -23.05 11.03
CA PRO A 397 -8.15 -23.85 11.47
C PRO A 397 -8.51 -24.91 12.52
N GLY A 398 -9.57 -24.69 13.29
CA GLY A 398 -10.12 -25.62 14.26
C GLY A 398 -10.86 -26.83 13.68
N VAL A 399 -11.23 -26.83 12.40
CA VAL A 399 -11.93 -27.95 11.74
C VAL A 399 -11.03 -29.18 11.64
N SER A 400 -9.74 -28.99 11.38
CA SER A 400 -8.75 -30.07 11.24
C SER A 400 -7.77 -30.14 12.43
N VAL A 401 -7.96 -29.34 13.47
CA VAL A 401 -7.02 -29.27 14.60
C VAL A 401 -7.15 -30.50 15.51
N ASN A 402 -6.01 -31.08 15.87
CA ASN A 402 -5.97 -32.13 16.89
C ASN A 402 -5.75 -31.51 18.27
N LEU A 403 -6.83 -31.28 19.02
CA LEU A 403 -6.80 -30.68 20.35
C LEU A 403 -5.93 -31.46 21.35
N THR A 404 -5.84 -32.78 21.22
CA THR A 404 -4.96 -33.62 22.06
C THR A 404 -3.48 -33.28 21.82
N LYS A 405 -3.07 -33.02 20.57
CA LYS A 405 -1.70 -32.54 20.26
C LYS A 405 -1.42 -31.16 20.87
N ILE A 406 -2.42 -30.29 20.96
CA ILE A 406 -2.28 -29.00 21.67
C ILE A 406 -1.98 -29.26 23.14
N CYS A 407 -2.75 -30.15 23.79
CA CYS A 407 -2.48 -30.53 25.18
C CYS A 407 -1.11 -31.17 25.40
N GLN A 408 -0.64 -32.01 24.46
CA GLN A 408 0.70 -32.62 24.52
C GLN A 408 1.82 -31.58 24.49
N LYS A 409 1.67 -30.55 23.64
CA LYS A 409 2.64 -29.45 23.57
C LYS A 409 2.59 -28.55 24.80
N ALA A 410 1.38 -28.21 25.26
CA ALA A 410 1.20 -27.31 26.40
C ALA A 410 1.60 -27.97 27.74
N HIS A 411 1.34 -29.27 27.88
CA HIS A 411 1.55 -30.04 29.11
C HIS A 411 2.32 -31.34 28.85
N PRO A 412 3.60 -31.28 28.44
CA PRO A 412 4.36 -32.45 27.99
C PRO A 412 4.65 -33.48 29.09
N LYS A 413 4.45 -33.12 30.36
CA LYS A 413 4.71 -33.97 31.54
C LYS A 413 3.46 -34.66 32.09
N PHE A 414 2.31 -34.49 31.47
CA PHE A 414 1.09 -35.20 31.85
C PHE A 414 1.21 -36.70 31.56
N LEU A 415 0.67 -37.54 32.45
CA LEU A 415 0.68 -39.00 32.30
C LEU A 415 -0.27 -39.46 31.18
N GLU A 416 -1.35 -38.71 30.99
CA GLU A 416 -2.34 -38.84 29.91
C GLU A 416 -2.92 -37.45 29.57
N TRP A 417 -3.41 -37.28 28.33
CA TRP A 417 -4.03 -36.02 27.88
C TRP A 417 -5.51 -36.26 27.57
N LYS A 418 -6.37 -35.93 28.53
CA LYS A 418 -7.83 -35.94 28.36
C LYS A 418 -8.33 -34.51 28.17
N LEU A 419 -9.26 -34.33 27.24
CA LEU A 419 -9.89 -33.05 26.96
C LEU A 419 -11.15 -32.91 27.81
N GLU A 420 -11.31 -31.77 28.47
CA GLU A 420 -12.54 -31.41 29.17
C GLU A 420 -13.06 -30.08 28.62
N PHE A 421 -14.17 -30.13 27.89
CA PHE A 421 -14.76 -28.95 27.27
C PHE A 421 -15.55 -28.12 28.28
N LYS A 422 -15.43 -26.80 28.18
CA LYS A 422 -16.13 -25.80 28.98
C LYS A 422 -16.98 -24.91 28.07
N THR A 423 -17.84 -24.10 28.68
CA THR A 423 -18.68 -23.14 27.97
C THR A 423 -17.86 -22.05 27.28
N ASN A 424 -18.43 -21.41 26.27
CA ASN A 424 -17.82 -20.27 25.55
C ASN A 424 -16.47 -20.59 24.92
N CYS A 425 -16.40 -21.71 24.19
CA CYS A 425 -15.23 -22.07 23.38
C CYS A 425 -13.94 -22.23 24.20
N ARG A 426 -14.05 -22.93 25.33
CA ARG A 426 -12.93 -23.19 26.23
C ARG A 426 -12.79 -24.69 26.49
N PHE A 427 -11.59 -25.12 26.81
CA PHE A 427 -11.32 -26.49 27.22
C PHE A 427 -10.12 -26.57 28.14
N GLU A 428 -10.07 -27.60 28.96
CA GLU A 428 -8.94 -27.91 29.82
C GLU A 428 -8.25 -29.20 29.35
N CYS A 429 -6.95 -29.23 29.55
CA CYS A 429 -6.16 -30.45 29.43
C CYS A 429 -6.08 -31.09 30.82
N CYS A 430 -6.49 -32.34 30.95
CA CYS A 430 -6.55 -33.04 32.22
C CYS A 430 -5.70 -34.31 32.21
N SER A 431 -5.12 -34.63 33.36
CA SER A 431 -4.31 -35.81 33.58
C SER A 431 -4.53 -36.39 34.98
N ARG A 432 -4.20 -37.66 35.17
CA ARG A 432 -4.12 -38.26 36.52
C ARG A 432 -2.89 -37.73 37.26
N ARG A 433 -2.99 -37.61 38.58
CA ARG A 433 -1.86 -37.20 39.43
C ARG A 433 -0.80 -38.30 39.59
N SER A 434 -1.23 -39.56 39.57
CA SER A 434 -0.38 -40.73 39.71
C SER A 434 -1.00 -41.93 39.00
N LEU A 435 -0.20 -42.94 38.69
CA LEU A 435 -0.67 -44.20 38.09
C LEU A 435 -1.67 -44.96 38.98
N ASN A 436 -1.68 -44.67 40.29
CA ASN A 436 -2.55 -45.30 41.29
C ASN A 436 -3.75 -44.43 41.70
N ASP A 437 -3.88 -43.24 41.11
CA ASP A 437 -4.93 -42.27 41.45
C ASP A 437 -5.94 -42.19 40.29
N GLU A 438 -7.22 -42.45 40.57
CA GLU A 438 -8.29 -42.34 39.58
C GLU A 438 -8.76 -40.90 39.40
N GLU A 439 -8.43 -40.01 40.35
CA GLU A 439 -8.83 -38.61 40.32
C GLU A 439 -7.99 -37.81 39.30
N LYS A 440 -8.70 -37.14 38.39
CA LYS A 440 -8.08 -36.32 37.35
C LYS A 440 -7.89 -34.90 37.86
N THR A 441 -6.77 -34.29 37.50
CA THR A 441 -6.52 -32.86 37.71
C THR A 441 -6.37 -32.18 36.36
N CYS A 442 -7.04 -31.05 36.19
CA CYS A 442 -7.01 -30.25 34.99
C CYS A 442 -6.04 -29.09 35.14
N GLY A 443 -5.36 -28.75 34.04
CA GLY A 443 -4.53 -27.56 33.94
C GLY A 443 -5.37 -26.29 33.72
N TYR A 444 -4.70 -25.18 33.43
CA TYR A 444 -5.35 -23.91 33.09
C TYR A 444 -6.26 -24.04 31.85
N GLU A 445 -7.35 -23.26 31.80
CA GLU A 445 -8.27 -23.22 30.66
C GLU A 445 -7.62 -22.65 29.39
N HIS A 446 -7.84 -23.32 28.26
CA HIS A 446 -7.41 -22.91 26.93
C HIS A 446 -8.61 -22.51 26.07
N PHE A 447 -8.40 -21.63 25.10
CA PHE A 447 -9.40 -21.32 24.08
C PHE A 447 -9.41 -22.37 22.98
N LEU A 448 -10.60 -22.76 22.53
CA LEU A 448 -10.78 -23.53 21.31
C LEU A 448 -10.46 -22.64 20.10
N PRO A 449 -9.65 -23.14 19.14
CA PRO A 449 -9.45 -22.44 17.87
C PRO A 449 -10.77 -22.28 17.11
N ASP A 450 -10.89 -21.20 16.33
CA ASP A 450 -12.05 -21.00 15.45
C ASP A 450 -12.18 -22.17 14.48
N GLY A 451 -13.39 -22.73 14.36
CA GLY A 451 -13.71 -23.93 13.59
C GLY A 451 -13.78 -25.22 14.42
N ALA A 452 -13.24 -25.23 15.64
CA ALA A 452 -13.29 -26.42 16.49
C ALA A 452 -14.71 -26.67 17.01
N ASP A 453 -15.09 -27.94 17.07
CA ASP A 453 -16.38 -28.34 17.60
C ASP A 453 -16.45 -28.06 19.10
N CYS A 454 -17.50 -27.35 19.52
CA CYS A 454 -17.76 -27.00 20.92
C CYS A 454 -18.96 -27.74 21.51
N GLU A 455 -19.95 -28.06 20.69
CA GLU A 455 -21.11 -28.89 21.02
C GLU A 455 -21.58 -29.64 19.76
N ASP A 456 -22.53 -30.56 19.90
CA ASP A 456 -23.13 -31.29 18.79
C ASP A 456 -23.63 -30.36 17.67
N GLY A 457 -22.91 -30.36 16.54
CA GLY A 457 -23.23 -29.55 15.37
C GLY A 457 -22.99 -28.05 15.54
N LYS A 458 -22.25 -27.63 16.57
CA LYS A 458 -21.83 -26.25 16.82
C LYS A 458 -20.31 -26.12 16.85
N ARG A 459 -19.84 -24.98 16.38
CA ARG A 459 -18.42 -24.65 16.30
C ARG A 459 -18.11 -23.34 16.98
N CYS A 460 -16.83 -23.15 17.28
CA CYS A 460 -16.29 -21.90 17.77
C CYS A 460 -16.01 -20.92 16.65
N VAL A 461 -16.55 -19.72 16.75
CA VAL A 461 -16.19 -18.59 15.88
C VAL A 461 -16.09 -17.35 16.76
N LYS A 462 -14.93 -16.68 16.74
CA LYS A 462 -14.63 -15.48 17.53
C LYS A 462 -14.91 -15.67 19.03
N GLY A 463 -14.60 -16.85 19.56
CA GLY A 463 -14.78 -17.17 20.98
C GLY A 463 -16.23 -17.47 21.41
N THR A 464 -17.16 -17.60 20.45
CA THR A 464 -18.57 -17.94 20.69
C THR A 464 -18.92 -19.30 20.10
N CYS A 465 -19.63 -20.13 20.87
CA CYS A 465 -20.11 -21.44 20.41
C CYS A 465 -21.49 -21.27 19.75
N GLY A 466 -21.60 -21.63 18.47
CA GLY A 466 -22.83 -21.44 17.71
C GLY A 466 -22.93 -22.35 16.49
N TYR A 467 -24.04 -22.28 15.78
CA TYR A 467 -24.22 -23.02 14.53
C TYR A 467 -23.47 -22.32 13.40
N TYR A 468 -22.26 -22.79 13.12
CA TYR A 468 -21.43 -22.31 12.03
C TYR A 468 -21.01 -23.47 11.14
N ASP A 469 -20.83 -23.21 9.85
CA ASP A 469 -20.21 -24.17 8.93
C ASP A 469 -18.67 -24.23 9.10
N GLU A 470 -17.99 -24.98 8.25
CA GLU A 470 -16.52 -25.13 8.31
C GLU A 470 -15.77 -23.89 7.89
N TYR A 471 -16.46 -22.89 7.37
CA TYR A 471 -15.90 -21.63 6.91
C TYR A 471 -16.23 -20.46 7.85
N GLY A 472 -16.99 -20.72 8.91
CA GLY A 472 -17.39 -19.72 9.91
C GLY A 472 -18.67 -18.94 9.58
N ALA A 473 -19.41 -19.34 8.55
CA ALA A 473 -20.69 -18.72 8.23
C ALA A 473 -21.82 -19.28 9.11
N PRO A 474 -22.77 -18.44 9.58
CA PRO A 474 -23.92 -18.92 10.36
C PRO A 474 -24.74 -19.94 9.57
N ARG A 475 -25.03 -21.09 10.20
CA ARG A 475 -25.86 -22.15 9.63
C ARG A 475 -27.15 -22.31 10.44
N THR A 476 -28.24 -22.64 9.76
CA THR A 476 -29.48 -23.05 10.44
C THR A 476 -29.31 -24.42 11.09
N PRO A 477 -29.91 -24.65 12.29
CA PRO A 477 -29.93 -25.97 12.90
C PRO A 477 -30.60 -26.97 11.97
N GLN A 478 -29.94 -28.07 11.63
CA GLN A 478 -30.61 -29.16 10.92
C GLN A 478 -31.66 -29.78 11.84
N GLN A 479 -32.93 -29.73 11.45
CA GLN A 479 -33.98 -30.50 12.11
C GLN A 479 -33.65 -31.99 11.94
N ARG A 480 -33.43 -32.69 13.06
CA ARG A 480 -33.32 -34.15 13.05
C ARG A 480 -34.68 -34.73 12.67
N THR A 481 -34.79 -35.33 11.49
CA THR A 481 -35.84 -36.30 11.14
C THR A 481 -35.60 -37.64 11.82
#